data_AF-R5D2W8-F1
#
_entry.id   AF-R5D2W8-F1
#
_cell.length_a   1.000
_cell.length_b   1.000
_cell.length_c   1.000
_cell.angle_alpha   90.00
_cell.angle_beta   90.00
_cell.angle_gamma   90.00
#
_symmetry.space_group_name_H-M   'P 1'
#
loop_
_entity.id
_entity.type
_entity.pdbx_description
1 polymer ?
#
loop_
_entity_poly.entity_id
_entity_poly.type
_entity_poly.pdbx_seq_one_letter_code
_entity_poly.pdbx_strand_id
1 'polypeptide(L)'
;MSNNTENNRIIEELYIDLYPKLLRYATNSLGDPHLAEEAVQETFRIACAKFVQLMESQNRQGWLTNTLKHVISNTRRSQTKFNSLFMIITAAAQIPSEISEDNVDLAMYCTTVLGKENFWLVKQIIIEKKTMLEASNEIGISVNACKKRIQRAKDKLKDAIVKDFL
;
A
#
# COMPACT_ATOMS: atom_id res chain seq x y z
N MET A 1 24.54 -24.37 9.21
CA MET A 1 24.59 -23.23 8.27
C MET A 1 24.41 -23.65 6.80
N SER A 2 24.71 -24.91 6.41
CA SER A 2 24.60 -25.39 5.01
C SER A 2 23.20 -25.33 4.36
N ASN A 3 22.11 -25.48 5.13
CA ASN A 3 20.75 -25.42 4.55
C ASN A 3 20.39 -24.05 3.99
N ASN A 4 20.90 -22.95 4.56
CA ASN A 4 20.50 -21.61 4.11
C ASN A 4 21.18 -21.23 2.79
N THR A 5 22.42 -21.68 2.60
CA THR A 5 23.18 -21.45 1.35
C THR A 5 22.54 -22.17 0.17
N GLU A 6 22.11 -23.42 0.36
CA GLU A 6 21.45 -24.19 -0.70
C GLU A 6 20.06 -23.63 -1.03
N ASN A 7 19.28 -23.25 0.00
CA ASN A 7 17.98 -22.62 -0.20
C ASN A 7 18.09 -21.32 -1.00
N ASN A 8 19.08 -20.49 -0.69
CA ASN A 8 19.33 -19.23 -1.40
C ASN A 8 19.69 -19.48 -2.86
N ARG A 9 20.53 -20.49 -3.15
CA ARG A 9 20.90 -20.86 -4.52
C ARG A 9 19.69 -21.28 -5.36
N ILE A 10 18.80 -22.11 -4.80
CA ILE A 10 17.58 -22.53 -5.49
C ILE A 10 16.68 -21.33 -5.80
N ILE A 11 16.53 -20.39 -4.86
CA ILE A 11 15.76 -19.18 -5.10
C ILE A 11 16.42 -18.28 -6.15
N GLU A 12 17.74 -18.15 -6.14
CA GLU A 12 18.49 -17.37 -7.12
C GLU A 12 18.30 -17.93 -8.53
N GLU A 13 18.35 -19.25 -8.70
CA GLU A 13 18.08 -19.91 -9.98
C GLU A 13 16.63 -19.66 -10.45
N LEU A 14 15.65 -19.75 -9.55
CA LEU A 14 14.25 -19.40 -9.85
C LEU A 14 14.09 -17.93 -10.19
N TYR A 15 14.83 -17.04 -9.54
CA TYR A 15 14.82 -15.61 -9.80
C TYR A 15 15.32 -15.33 -11.21
N ILE A 16 16.50 -15.84 -11.57
CA ILE A 16 17.09 -15.61 -12.89
C ILE A 16 16.17 -16.13 -14.01
N ASP A 17 15.58 -17.32 -13.86
CA ASP A 17 14.73 -17.91 -14.90
C ASP A 17 13.35 -17.21 -15.04
N LEU A 18 12.75 -16.80 -13.92
CA LEU A 18 11.37 -16.31 -13.92
C LEU A 18 11.24 -14.79 -13.87
N TYR A 19 12.28 -14.06 -13.45
CA TYR A 19 12.23 -12.60 -13.32
C TYR A 19 11.75 -11.90 -14.60
N PRO A 20 12.25 -12.19 -15.82
CA PRO A 20 11.78 -11.48 -17.03
C PRO A 20 10.28 -11.70 -17.30
N LYS A 21 9.79 -12.93 -17.05
CA LYS A 21 8.38 -13.29 -17.27
C LYS A 21 7.48 -12.61 -16.24
N LEU A 22 7.89 -12.63 -14.97
CA LEU A 22 7.17 -12.02 -13.85
C LEU A 22 7.16 -10.48 -13.96
N LEU A 23 8.28 -9.87 -14.33
CA LEU A 23 8.38 -8.44 -14.54
C LEU A 23 7.48 -7.98 -15.69
N ARG A 24 7.48 -8.69 -16.82
CA ARG A 24 6.58 -8.38 -17.94
C ARG A 24 5.11 -8.49 -17.53
N TYR A 25 4.76 -9.52 -16.77
CA TYR A 25 3.40 -9.68 -16.24
C TYR A 25 3.00 -8.53 -15.30
N ALA A 26 3.88 -8.16 -14.38
CA ALA A 26 3.67 -7.08 -13.44
C ALA A 26 3.56 -5.72 -14.14
N THR A 27 4.43 -5.45 -15.12
CA THR A 27 4.41 -4.21 -15.93
C THR A 27 3.09 -4.05 -16.67
N ASN A 28 2.63 -5.11 -17.34
CA ASN A 28 1.33 -5.10 -18.02
C ASN A 28 0.14 -4.93 -17.06
N SER A 29 0.30 -5.30 -15.79
CA SER A 29 -0.75 -5.23 -14.78
C SER A 29 -0.77 -3.90 -14.04
N LEU A 30 0.38 -3.31 -13.75
CA LEU A 30 0.48 -2.11 -12.92
C LEU A 30 0.64 -0.84 -13.76
N GLY A 31 1.11 -0.93 -15.00
CA GLY A 31 1.31 0.23 -15.88
C GLY A 31 2.51 1.10 -15.51
N ASP A 32 3.16 0.81 -14.38
CA ASP A 32 4.33 1.51 -13.86
C ASP A 32 5.51 0.50 -13.74
N PRO A 33 6.65 0.75 -14.42
CA PRO A 33 7.84 -0.11 -14.34
C PRO A 33 8.46 -0.24 -12.95
N HIS A 34 8.45 0.83 -12.14
CA HIS A 34 9.01 0.81 -10.78
C HIS A 34 8.13 -0.05 -9.86
N LEU A 35 6.80 0.15 -9.90
CA LEU A 35 5.88 -0.69 -9.13
C LEU A 35 5.90 -2.15 -9.58
N ALA A 36 6.14 -2.40 -10.87
CA ALA A 36 6.30 -3.74 -11.39
C ALA A 36 7.56 -4.41 -10.83
N GLU A 37 8.68 -3.69 -10.77
CA GLU A 37 9.91 -4.19 -10.18
C GLU A 37 9.74 -4.50 -8.69
N GLU A 38 9.16 -3.56 -7.92
CA GLU A 38 8.87 -3.76 -6.49
C GLU A 38 7.98 -4.98 -6.25
N ALA A 39 6.95 -5.17 -7.08
CA ALA A 39 6.04 -6.31 -6.94
C ALA A 39 6.76 -7.66 -7.16
N VAL A 40 7.73 -7.71 -8.10
CA VAL A 40 8.55 -8.90 -8.31
C VAL A 40 9.51 -9.10 -7.14
N GLN A 41 10.18 -8.06 -6.66
CA GLN A 41 11.06 -8.14 -5.49
C GLN A 41 10.30 -8.66 -4.26
N GLU A 42 9.11 -8.12 -3.97
CA GLU A 42 8.26 -8.56 -2.86
C GLU A 42 7.82 -10.03 -3.02
N THR A 43 7.53 -10.46 -4.26
CA THR A 43 7.22 -11.86 -4.56
C THR A 43 8.36 -12.79 -4.15
N PHE A 44 9.61 -12.43 -4.48
CA PHE A 44 10.78 -13.24 -4.10
C PHE A 44 11.13 -13.10 -2.62
N ARG A 45 10.88 -11.94 -1.99
CA ARG A 45 10.98 -11.81 -0.53
C ARG A 45 10.02 -12.78 0.18
N ILE A 46 8.79 -12.91 -0.31
CA ILE A 46 7.81 -13.88 0.20
C ILE A 46 8.26 -15.32 -0.07
N ALA A 47 8.84 -15.59 -1.25
CA ALA A 47 9.40 -16.89 -1.59
C ALA A 47 10.50 -17.32 -0.59
N CYS A 48 11.42 -16.41 -0.24
CA CYS A 48 12.42 -16.65 0.79
C CYS A 48 11.79 -16.94 2.15
N ALA A 49 10.82 -16.12 2.56
CA ALA A 49 10.14 -16.29 3.85
C ALA A 49 9.31 -17.59 3.94
N LYS A 50 8.82 -18.09 2.80
CA LYS A 50 7.97 -19.29 2.69
C LYS A 50 8.63 -20.39 1.87
N PHE A 51 9.95 -20.55 2.00
CA PHE A 51 10.74 -21.48 1.20
C PHE A 51 10.20 -22.91 1.22
N VAL A 52 9.83 -23.43 2.39
CA VAL A 52 9.30 -24.80 2.53
C VAL A 52 8.04 -25.00 1.68
N GLN A 53 7.09 -24.04 1.75
CA GLN A 53 5.84 -24.11 0.98
C GLN A 53 6.07 -24.00 -0.53
N LEU A 54 7.06 -23.20 -0.95
CA LEU A 54 7.48 -23.11 -2.34
C LEU A 54 8.02 -24.45 -2.83
N MET A 55 8.89 -25.11 -2.04
CA MET A 55 9.53 -26.37 -2.43
C MET A 55 8.58 -27.57 -2.43
N GLU A 56 7.60 -27.58 -1.53
CA GLU A 56 6.52 -28.58 -1.49
C GLU A 56 5.52 -28.40 -2.65
N SER A 57 5.53 -27.25 -3.33
CA SER A 57 4.67 -27.03 -4.49
C SER A 57 5.08 -27.90 -5.67
N GLN A 58 4.12 -28.65 -6.20
CA GLN A 58 4.26 -29.40 -7.46
C GLN A 58 4.58 -28.48 -8.66
N ASN A 59 4.23 -27.20 -8.58
CA ASN A 59 4.49 -26.22 -9.63
C ASN A 59 4.99 -24.90 -9.03
N ARG A 60 6.32 -24.80 -8.86
CA ARG A 60 7.01 -23.63 -8.28
C ARG A 60 6.78 -22.35 -9.08
N GLN A 61 6.81 -22.44 -10.41
CA GLN A 61 6.53 -21.30 -11.28
C GLN A 61 5.08 -20.82 -11.10
N GLY A 62 4.12 -21.74 -11.03
CA GLY A 62 2.72 -21.44 -10.76
C GLY A 62 2.53 -20.80 -9.38
N TRP A 63 3.24 -21.30 -8.37
CA TRP A 63 3.23 -20.72 -7.03
C TRP A 63 3.73 -19.27 -7.04
N LEU A 64 4.88 -18.99 -7.67
CA LEU A 64 5.45 -17.64 -7.78
C LEU A 64 4.54 -16.70 -8.57
N THR A 65 3.93 -17.19 -9.65
CA THR A 65 2.97 -16.41 -10.45
C THR A 65 1.73 -16.05 -9.64
N ASN A 66 1.21 -16.98 -8.83
CA ASN A 66 0.06 -16.70 -7.96
C ASN A 66 0.42 -15.74 -6.82
N THR A 67 1.60 -15.90 -6.21
CA THR A 67 2.12 -14.94 -5.22
C THR A 67 2.22 -13.55 -5.83
N LEU A 68 2.76 -13.42 -7.04
CA LEU A 68 2.81 -12.13 -7.76
C LEU A 68 1.42 -11.54 -8.00
N LYS A 69 0.43 -12.34 -8.41
CA LYS A 69 -0.96 -11.86 -8.56
C LYS A 69 -1.54 -11.31 -7.25
N HIS A 70 -1.24 -11.95 -6.13
CA HIS A 70 -1.65 -11.46 -4.81
C HIS A 70 -0.95 -10.16 -4.44
N VAL A 71 0.37 -10.06 -4.70
CA VAL A 71 1.14 -8.82 -4.51
C VAL A 71 0.56 -7.69 -5.36
N ILE A 72 0.38 -7.90 -6.67
CA ILE A 72 -0.23 -6.90 -7.58
C ILE A 72 -1.62 -6.48 -7.10
N SER A 73 -2.45 -7.44 -6.68
CA SER A 73 -3.79 -7.13 -6.16
C SER A 73 -3.72 -6.28 -4.90
N ASN A 74 -2.75 -6.54 -4.02
CA ASN A 74 -2.53 -5.76 -2.82
C ASN A 74 -1.99 -4.36 -3.15
N THR A 75 -1.04 -4.25 -4.08
CA THR A 75 -0.51 -2.97 -4.59
C THR A 75 -1.63 -2.10 -5.15
N ARG A 76 -2.49 -2.65 -6.03
CA ARG A 76 -3.66 -1.94 -6.57
C ARG A 76 -4.66 -1.50 -5.49
N ARG A 77 -4.91 -2.35 -4.49
CA ARG A 77 -5.77 -1.99 -3.35
C ARG A 77 -5.16 -0.84 -2.56
N SER A 78 -3.86 -0.86 -2.29
CA SER A 78 -3.15 0.23 -1.60
C SER A 78 -3.23 1.53 -2.41
N GLN A 79 -2.94 1.49 -3.71
CA GLN A 79 -3.11 2.64 -4.61
C GLN A 79 -4.55 3.16 -4.61
N THR A 80 -5.56 2.30 -4.74
CA THR A 80 -6.98 2.73 -4.76
C THR A 80 -7.40 3.37 -3.43
N LYS A 81 -7.01 2.75 -2.32
CA LYS A 81 -7.24 3.28 -0.96
C LYS A 81 -6.62 4.67 -0.82
N PHE A 82 -5.40 4.83 -1.31
CA PHE A 82 -4.66 6.07 -1.24
C PHE A 82 -5.19 7.15 -2.20
N ASN A 83 -5.44 6.81 -3.46
CA ASN A 83 -6.07 7.71 -4.44
C ASN A 83 -7.44 8.18 -3.93
N SER A 84 -8.20 7.33 -3.23
CA SER A 84 -9.44 7.75 -2.59
C SER A 84 -9.23 8.77 -1.46
N LEU A 85 -8.15 8.63 -0.68
CA LEU A 85 -7.79 9.57 0.37
C LEU A 85 -7.31 10.89 -0.24
N PHE A 86 -6.41 10.83 -1.23
CA PHE A 86 -5.89 11.97 -1.96
C PHE A 86 -7.02 12.76 -2.63
N MET A 87 -7.91 12.11 -3.38
CA MET A 87 -9.04 12.76 -4.05
C MET A 87 -9.99 13.47 -3.07
N ILE A 88 -10.24 12.90 -1.89
CA ILE A 88 -11.06 13.57 -0.87
C ILE A 88 -10.36 14.79 -0.28
N ILE A 89 -9.04 14.71 -0.10
CA ILE A 89 -8.25 15.81 0.43
C ILE A 89 -8.16 16.95 -0.60
N THR A 90 -7.86 16.64 -1.87
CA THR A 90 -7.79 17.64 -2.96
C THR A 90 -9.15 18.24 -3.27
N ALA A 91 -10.24 17.45 -3.26
CA ALA A 91 -11.60 17.96 -3.41
C ALA A 91 -12.01 18.89 -2.25
N ALA A 92 -11.65 18.57 -1.01
CA ALA A 92 -11.87 19.47 0.13
C ALA A 92 -11.03 20.76 0.00
N ALA A 93 -9.84 20.64 -0.58
CA ALA A 93 -8.92 21.75 -0.81
C ALA A 93 -9.21 22.58 -2.06
N GLN A 94 -10.10 22.14 -2.97
CA GLN A 94 -10.34 22.74 -4.29
C GLN A 94 -9.07 22.79 -5.18
N ILE A 95 -8.19 21.80 -5.04
CA ILE A 95 -6.92 21.72 -5.78
C ILE A 95 -7.07 20.73 -6.96
N PRO A 96 -6.57 21.06 -8.17
CA PRO A 96 -6.56 20.15 -9.31
C PRO A 96 -5.80 18.84 -9.02
N SER A 97 -6.30 17.73 -9.56
CA SER A 97 -5.86 16.36 -9.28
C SER A 97 -4.55 15.94 -9.99
N GLU A 98 -3.59 16.84 -10.19
CA GLU A 98 -2.35 16.56 -10.93
C GLU A 98 -1.15 16.41 -9.97
N ILE A 99 -1.08 15.32 -9.20
CA ILE A 99 0.14 14.97 -8.43
C ILE A 99 0.40 13.47 -8.59
N SER A 100 1.67 13.08 -8.81
CA SER A 100 2.11 11.72 -9.11
C SER A 100 1.99 10.74 -7.94
N GLU A 101 1.88 9.45 -8.28
CA GLU A 101 1.48 8.32 -7.42
C GLU A 101 2.56 7.77 -6.46
N ASP A 102 3.29 8.60 -5.71
CA ASP A 102 4.19 8.06 -4.67
C ASP A 102 3.46 7.81 -3.33
N ASN A 103 3.11 6.53 -3.13
CA ASN A 103 2.27 5.99 -2.05
C ASN A 103 2.83 6.19 -0.62
N VAL A 104 4.15 6.24 -0.46
CA VAL A 104 4.80 6.29 0.87
C VAL A 104 4.88 7.73 1.40
N ASP A 105 5.12 8.68 0.50
CA ASP A 105 5.41 10.07 0.87
C ASP A 105 4.17 10.80 1.39
N LEU A 106 3.01 10.63 0.77
CA LEU A 106 1.80 11.31 1.26
C LEU A 106 1.26 10.68 2.56
N ALA A 107 1.48 9.38 2.83
CA ALA A 107 1.12 8.80 4.13
C ALA A 107 2.02 9.34 5.26
N MET A 108 3.32 9.51 4.97
CA MET A 108 4.27 10.13 5.88
C MET A 108 3.93 11.61 6.12
N TYR A 109 3.68 12.37 5.04
CA TYR A 109 3.24 13.76 5.09
C TYR A 109 1.96 13.94 5.92
N CYS A 110 0.91 13.15 5.64
CA CYS A 110 -0.34 13.21 6.40
C CYS A 110 -0.13 12.92 7.89
N THR A 111 0.76 11.98 8.23
CA THR A 111 1.10 11.67 9.62
C THR A 111 1.82 12.85 10.29
N THR A 112 2.73 13.52 9.58
CA THR A 112 3.43 14.73 10.06
C THR A 112 2.46 15.88 10.31
N VAL A 113 1.52 16.12 9.38
CA VAL A 113 0.54 17.21 9.49
C VAL A 113 -0.50 16.93 10.59
N LEU A 114 -1.05 15.73 10.65
CA LEU A 114 -2.19 15.41 11.52
C LEU A 114 -1.81 14.86 12.90
N GLY A 115 -0.63 14.28 13.02
CA GLY A 115 -0.27 13.38 14.11
C GLY A 115 -0.90 11.98 13.94
N LYS A 116 -0.27 10.99 14.57
CA LYS A 116 -0.59 9.55 14.41
C LYS A 116 -2.06 9.21 14.68
N GLU A 117 -2.66 9.75 15.75
CA GLU A 117 -4.04 9.43 16.11
C GLU A 117 -5.06 9.96 15.11
N ASN A 118 -4.89 11.21 14.66
CA ASN A 118 -5.84 11.80 13.72
C ASN A 118 -5.68 11.20 12.33
N PHE A 119 -4.44 10.90 11.92
CA PHE A 119 -4.20 10.16 10.68
C PHE A 119 -4.82 8.76 10.72
N TRP A 120 -4.65 8.04 11.83
CA TRP A 120 -5.32 6.75 12.03
C TRP A 120 -6.84 6.86 11.87
N LEU A 121 -7.46 7.86 12.50
CA LEU A 121 -8.91 8.06 12.45
C LEU A 121 -9.39 8.36 11.02
N VAL A 122 -8.67 9.20 10.29
CA VAL A 122 -8.95 9.51 8.88
C VAL A 122 -8.82 8.24 8.01
N LYS A 123 -7.76 7.45 8.21
CA LYS A 123 -7.57 6.17 7.52
C LYS A 123 -8.72 5.19 7.78
N GLN A 124 -9.13 5.01 9.04
CA GLN A 124 -10.23 4.08 9.38
C GLN A 124 -11.54 4.45 8.67
N ILE A 125 -11.88 5.73 8.59
CA ILE A 125 -13.14 6.16 7.98
C ILE A 125 -13.07 6.20 6.46
N ILE A 126 -11.98 6.71 5.88
CA ILE A 126 -11.90 6.94 4.44
C ILE A 126 -11.44 5.70 3.69
N ILE A 127 -10.41 5.03 4.21
CA ILE A 127 -9.76 3.89 3.58
C ILE A 127 -10.44 2.57 3.98
N GLU A 128 -10.67 2.37 5.27
CA GLU A 128 -11.29 1.13 5.79
C GLU A 128 -12.84 1.22 5.82
N LYS A 129 -13.43 2.35 5.39
CA LYS A 129 -14.89 2.58 5.31
C LYS A 129 -15.65 2.33 6.62
N LYS A 130 -14.98 2.43 7.77
CA LYS A 130 -15.66 2.36 9.07
C LYS A 130 -16.65 3.50 9.22
N THR A 131 -17.78 3.19 9.84
CA THR A 131 -18.75 4.20 10.23
C THR A 131 -18.18 5.09 11.35
N MET A 132 -18.73 6.31 11.47
CA MET A 132 -18.37 7.22 12.58
C MET A 132 -18.60 6.58 13.95
N LEU A 133 -19.57 5.67 14.05
CA LEU A 133 -19.93 4.95 15.28
C LEU A 133 -18.88 3.89 15.64
N GLU A 134 -18.49 3.05 14.69
CA GLU A 134 -17.46 2.02 14.91
C GLU A 134 -16.13 2.66 15.32
N ALA A 135 -15.70 3.67 14.56
CA ALA A 135 -14.46 4.38 14.84
C ALA A 135 -14.51 5.13 16.18
N SER A 136 -15.66 5.72 16.57
CA SER A 136 -15.79 6.41 17.86
C SER A 136 -15.73 5.44 19.04
N ASN A 137 -16.34 4.26 18.90
CA ASN A 137 -16.33 3.23 19.93
C ASN A 137 -14.92 2.67 20.16
N GLU A 138 -14.15 2.46 19.09
CA GLU A 138 -12.79 1.91 19.15
C GLU A 138 -11.80 2.81 19.90
N ILE A 139 -12.01 4.13 19.87
CA ILE A 139 -11.17 5.11 20.58
C ILE A 139 -11.85 5.72 21.82
N GLY A 140 -13.02 5.20 22.21
CA GLY A 140 -13.72 5.60 23.42
C GLY A 140 -14.20 7.06 23.44
N ILE A 141 -14.64 7.61 22.30
CA ILE A 141 -15.20 8.97 22.22
C ILE A 141 -16.64 8.97 21.71
N SER A 142 -17.33 10.10 21.86
CA SER A 142 -18.66 10.26 21.28
C SER A 142 -18.61 10.38 19.74
N VAL A 143 -19.68 9.95 19.07
CA VAL A 143 -19.82 10.10 17.60
C VAL A 143 -19.66 11.55 17.16
N ASN A 144 -20.16 12.52 17.95
CA ASN A 144 -20.02 13.94 17.65
C ASN A 144 -18.58 14.43 17.81
N ALA A 145 -17.84 13.95 18.81
CA ALA A 145 -16.42 14.24 18.94
C ALA A 145 -15.61 13.64 17.78
N CYS A 146 -15.96 12.42 17.34
CA CYS A 146 -15.37 11.76 16.17
C CYS A 146 -15.57 12.59 14.90
N LYS A 147 -16.81 13.01 14.60
CA LYS A 147 -17.14 13.91 13.48
C LYS A 147 -16.31 15.20 13.53
N LYS A 148 -16.22 15.87 14.69
CA LYS A 148 -15.42 17.09 14.86
C LYS A 148 -13.92 16.86 14.70
N ARG A 149 -13.39 15.69 15.08
CA ARG A 149 -11.96 15.34 14.85
C ARG A 149 -11.69 15.15 13.36
N ILE A 150 -12.55 14.42 12.65
CA ILE A 150 -12.43 14.23 11.20
C ILE A 150 -12.50 15.55 10.45
N GLN A 151 -13.45 16.43 10.80
CA GLN A 151 -13.57 17.73 10.16
C GLN A 151 -12.28 18.56 10.32
N ARG A 152 -11.81 18.72 11.57
CA ARG A 152 -10.56 19.44 11.85
C ARG A 152 -9.34 18.82 11.15
N ALA A 153 -9.29 17.49 11.03
CA ALA A 153 -8.22 16.83 10.31
C ALA A 153 -8.25 17.15 8.80
N LYS A 154 -9.44 17.16 8.18
CA LYS A 154 -9.57 17.56 6.77
C LYS A 154 -9.15 19.01 6.56
N ASP A 155 -9.60 19.92 7.43
CA ASP A 155 -9.26 21.35 7.35
C ASP A 155 -7.75 21.55 7.50
N LYS A 156 -7.12 20.86 8.46
CA LYS A 156 -5.67 20.95 8.68
C LYS A 156 -4.85 20.41 7.50
N LEU A 157 -5.30 19.31 6.87
CA LEU A 157 -4.64 18.79 5.66
C LEU A 157 -4.77 19.77 4.50
N LYS A 158 -5.95 20.37 4.32
CA LYS A 158 -6.17 21.41 3.31
C LYS A 158 -5.21 22.57 3.51
N ASP A 159 -5.15 23.13 4.71
CA ASP A 159 -4.31 24.29 5.01
C ASP A 159 -2.82 23.99 4.78
N ALA A 160 -2.37 22.78 5.16
CA ALA A 160 -0.99 22.36 4.93
C ALA A 160 -0.67 22.23 3.43
N ILE A 161 -1.55 21.62 2.64
CA ILE A 161 -1.32 21.47 1.19
C ILE A 161 -1.30 22.82 0.49
N VAL A 162 -2.20 23.74 0.84
CA VAL A 162 -2.20 25.09 0.28
C VAL A 162 -0.91 25.84 0.63
N LYS A 163 -0.34 25.62 1.82
CA LYS A 163 0.89 26.30 2.22
C LYS A 163 2.15 25.71 1.58
N ASP A 164 2.18 24.39 1.42
CA ASP A 164 3.40 23.67 1.04
C ASP A 164 3.51 23.43 -0.47
N PHE A 165 2.41 23.55 -1.23
CA PHE A 165 2.35 23.24 -2.67
C PHE A 165 1.74 24.34 -3.56
N LEU A 166 1.30 25.48 -3.01
CA LEU A 166 0.82 26.67 -3.75
C LEU A 166 1.54 27.93 -3.26
#